data_AF-A0AA42ZAH3-F1
#
_entry.id   AF-A0AA42ZAH3-F1
#
_cell.length_a   1.000
_cell.length_b   1.000
_cell.length_c   1.000
_cell.angle_alpha   90.00
_cell.angle_beta   90.00
_cell.angle_gamma   90.00
#
_symmetry.space_group_name_H-M   'P 1'
#
loop_
_entity.id
_entity.type
_entity.pdbx_description
1 polymer ?
#
loop_
_entity_poly.entity_id
_entity_poly.type
_entity_poly.pdbx_seq_one_letter_code
_entity_poly.pdbx_strand_id
1 'polypeptide(L)' 'KARSLGVDLANATAEVTKTMASAPRRISKIKVHIQMPMGIPEEHRAILEKTANTCPVIYSLHPDIEKDISYQWGF' A
#
# COMPACT_ATOMS: atom_id res chain seq x y z
N LYS A 1 -0.01 6.48 -11.23
CA LYS A 1 0.09 7.92 -10.88
C LYS A 1 1.54 8.43 -10.88
N ALA A 2 2.51 7.74 -10.29
CA ALA A 2 3.92 8.17 -10.26
C ALA A 2 4.49 8.63 -11.62
N ARG A 3 4.33 7.82 -12.68
CA ARG A 3 4.74 8.19 -14.05
C ARG A 3 4.15 9.52 -14.54
N SER A 4 2.88 9.81 -14.24
CA SER A 4 2.25 11.10 -14.63
C SER A 4 2.73 12.29 -13.81
N LEU A 5 3.35 12.04 -12.65
CA LEU A 5 3.97 13.05 -11.80
C LEU A 5 5.47 13.18 -12.07
N GLY A 6 6.03 12.42 -13.01
CA GLY A 6 7.49 12.38 -13.24
C GLY A 6 8.28 11.79 -12.06
N VAL A 7 7.63 11.07 -11.16
CA VAL A 7 8.28 10.45 -9.99
C VAL A 7 8.80 9.07 -10.35
N ASP A 8 10.08 8.84 -10.10
CA ASP A 8 10.68 7.51 -10.13
C ASP A 8 10.45 6.78 -8.80
N LEU A 9 9.99 5.53 -8.89
CA LEU A 9 9.77 4.64 -7.75
C LEU A 9 10.78 3.48 -7.75
N ALA A 10 11.89 3.60 -8.48
CA ALA A 10 12.96 2.62 -8.46
C ALA A 10 13.35 2.28 -7.00
N ASN A 11 13.49 0.98 -6.73
CA ASN A 11 13.78 0.40 -5.42
C ASN A 11 12.64 0.47 -4.39
N ALA A 12 11.49 1.08 -4.68
CA ALA A 12 10.34 1.00 -3.78
C ALA A 12 9.94 -0.47 -3.53
N THR A 13 9.68 -0.83 -2.28
CA THR A 13 9.30 -2.18 -1.87
C THR A 13 7.97 -2.16 -1.12
N ALA A 14 7.31 -3.31 -1.08
CA ALA A 14 6.12 -3.52 -0.26
C ALA A 14 6.22 -4.87 0.44
N GLU A 15 6.29 -4.86 1.76
CA GLU A 15 6.21 -6.06 2.58
C GLU A 15 4.74 -6.35 2.89
N VAL A 16 4.29 -7.56 2.57
CA VAL A 16 2.88 -7.97 2.71
C VAL A 16 2.77 -9.13 3.68
N THR A 17 2.11 -8.90 4.81
CA THR A 17 1.80 -9.93 5.80
C THR A 17 0.30 -10.18 5.84
N LYS A 18 -0.11 -11.45 5.78
CA LYS A 18 -1.53 -11.84 5.94
C LYS A 18 -1.76 -12.56 7.25
N THR A 19 -2.91 -12.30 7.87
CA THR A 19 -3.43 -13.06 9.00
C THR A 19 -4.61 -13.89 8.52
N MET A 20 -4.63 -15.17 8.92
CA MET A 20 -5.71 -16.09 8.60
C MET A 20 -6.65 -16.23 9.81
N ALA A 21 -7.95 -16.21 9.58
CA ALA A 21 -8.96 -16.68 10.52
C ALA A 21 -9.30 -18.16 10.23
N SER A 22 -9.75 -18.86 11.27
CA SER A 22 -10.21 -20.25 11.22
C SER A 22 -11.74 -20.30 11.30
N ALA A 23 -12.39 -21.20 10.56
CA ALA A 23 -13.84 -21.46 10.58
C ALA A 23 -14.77 -20.29 10.14
N PRO A 24 -15.01 -20.08 8.83
CA PRO A 24 -14.30 -20.67 7.70
C PRO A 24 -12.89 -20.11 7.56
N ARG A 25 -11.96 -20.92 7.02
CA ARG A 25 -10.59 -20.48 6.77
C ARG A 25 -10.59 -19.37 5.73
N ARG A 26 -10.19 -18.15 6.12
CA ARG A 26 -10.10 -16.99 5.23
C ARG A 26 -9.03 -16.01 5.71
N ILE A 27 -8.63 -15.08 4.85
CA ILE A 27 -7.81 -13.94 5.27
C ILE A 27 -8.71 -13.02 6.11
N SER A 28 -8.24 -12.64 7.29
CA SER A 28 -8.92 -11.66 8.16
C SER A 28 -8.23 -10.31 8.15
N LYS A 29 -6.92 -10.26 7.91
CA LYS A 29 -6.14 -9.03 7.86
C LYS A 29 -5.04 -9.11 6.82
N ILE A 30 -4.81 -8.00 6.13
CA ILE A 30 -3.65 -7.76 5.28
C ILE A 30 -2.93 -6.53 5.81
N LYS A 31 -1.68 -6.72 6.23
CA LYS A 31 -0.77 -5.63 6.58
C LYS A 31 0.21 -5.42 5.43
N VAL A 32 0.32 -4.18 4.97
CA VAL A 32 1.26 -3.77 3.92
C VAL A 32 2.15 -2.67 4.48
N HIS A 33 3.46 -2.89 4.43
CA HIS A 33 4.45 -1.88 4.73
C HIS A 33 5.16 -1.47 3.45
N ILE A 34 4.88 -0.25 2.99
CA ILE A 34 5.41 0.28 1.73
C ILE A 34 6.60 1.16 2.04
N GLN A 35 7.75 0.81 1.49
CA GLN A 35 8.97 1.61 1.61
C GLN A 35 9.16 2.37 0.30
N MET A 36 9.22 3.70 0.41
CA MET A 36 9.39 4.62 -0.70
C MET A 36 10.80 5.22 -0.70
N PRO A 37 11.47 5.27 -1.87
CA PRO A 37 12.84 5.75 -1.96
C PRO A 37 12.96 7.23 -1.61
N MET A 38 14.17 7.67 -1.31
CA MET A 38 14.49 9.09 -1.19
C MET A 38 14.23 9.87 -2.50
N GLY A 39 14.09 11.19 -2.39
CA GLY A 39 13.94 12.09 -3.55
C GLY A 39 12.52 12.26 -4.07
N ILE A 40 11.51 11.62 -3.46
CA ILE A 40 10.10 11.86 -3.78
C ILE A 40 9.62 13.15 -3.07
N PRO A 41 9.18 14.18 -3.82
CA PRO A 41 8.69 15.43 -3.26
C PRO A 41 7.49 15.22 -2.33
N GLU A 42 7.46 15.95 -1.20
CA GLU A 42 6.39 15.82 -0.19
C GLU A 42 5.00 16.12 -0.76
N GLU A 43 4.91 17.10 -1.66
CA GLU A 43 3.71 17.47 -2.40
C GLU A 43 3.09 16.32 -3.20
N HIS A 44 3.90 15.33 -3.62
CA HIS A 44 3.42 14.16 -4.35
C HIS A 44 3.05 12.99 -3.43
N ARG A 45 3.55 12.95 -2.19
CA ARG A 45 3.33 11.83 -1.26
C ARG A 45 1.85 11.58 -1.00
N ALA A 46 1.09 12.62 -0.66
CA ALA A 46 -0.35 12.51 -0.42
C ALA A 46 -1.12 11.96 -1.62
N ILE A 47 -0.73 12.33 -2.84
CA ILE A 47 -1.35 11.83 -4.07
C ILE A 47 -1.00 10.35 -4.29
N LEU A 48 0.24 9.96 -4.03
CA LEU A 48 0.70 8.58 -4.15
C LEU A 48 0.03 7.67 -3.11
N GLU A 49 -0.03 8.09 -1.85
CA GLU A 49 -0.73 7.38 -0.77
C GLU A 49 -2.22 7.25 -1.08
N LYS A 50 -2.87 8.32 -1.50
CA LYS A 50 -4.28 8.26 -1.93
C LYS A 50 -4.48 7.28 -3.07
N THR A 51 -3.58 7.27 -4.06
CA THR A 51 -3.67 6.33 -5.20
C THR A 51 -3.52 4.89 -4.72
N ALA A 52 -2.58 4.61 -3.84
CA ALA A 52 -2.38 3.27 -3.27
C ALA A 52 -3.58 2.85 -2.41
N ASN A 53 -4.11 3.75 -1.57
CA ASN A 53 -5.29 3.53 -0.71
C ASN A 53 -6.62 3.46 -1.47
N THR A 54 -6.63 3.76 -2.76
CA THR A 54 -7.83 3.70 -3.64
C THR A 54 -7.57 2.84 -4.87
N CYS A 55 -6.62 1.91 -4.80
CA CYS A 55 -6.40 0.98 -5.89
C CYS A 55 -7.60 0.01 -6.05
N PRO A 56 -7.86 -0.51 -7.25
CA PRO A 56 -8.99 -1.43 -7.48
C PRO A 56 -8.99 -2.63 -6.53
N VAL A 57 -7.81 -3.15 -6.16
CA VAL A 57 -7.69 -4.30 -5.25
C VAL A 57 -8.29 -3.99 -3.86
N ILE A 58 -8.10 -2.79 -3.32
CA ILE A 58 -8.70 -2.40 -2.03
C ILE A 58 -10.23 -2.49 -2.07
N TYR A 59 -10.83 -2.16 -3.22
CA TYR A 59 -12.28 -2.25 -3.42
C TYR A 59 -12.76 -3.67 -3.75
N SER A 60 -11.87 -4.53 -4.27
CA SER A 60 -12.18 -5.94 -4.56
C SER A 60 -12.03 -6.87 -3.35
N LEU A 61 -11.31 -6.45 -2.31
CA LEU A 61 -11.17 -7.22 -1.08
C LEU A 61 -12.47 -7.24 -0.29
N HIS A 62 -12.81 -8.40 0.27
CA HIS A 62 -13.99 -8.57 1.13
C HIS A 62 -14.00 -7.50 2.25
N PRO A 63 -15.16 -6.86 2.55
CA PRO A 63 -15.25 -5.79 3.54
C PRO A 63 -14.71 -6.15 4.92
N ASP A 64 -14.92 -7.39 5.36
CA ASP A 64 -14.42 -7.91 6.64
C ASP A 64 -12.89 -8.08 6.73
N ILE A 65 -12.15 -7.94 5.61
CA ILE A 65 -10.69 -7.99 5.65
C ILE A 65 -10.19 -6.65 6.14
N GLU A 66 -9.55 -6.65 7.31
CA GLU A 66 -8.85 -5.49 7.84
C GLU A 66 -7.63 -5.17 6.94
N LYS A 67 -7.50 -3.91 6.56
CA LYS A 67 -6.45 -3.40 5.67
C LYS A 67 -5.60 -2.42 6.47
N ASP A 68 -4.37 -2.82 6.76
CA ASP A 68 -3.42 -2.04 7.56
C ASP A 68 -2.25 -1.65 6.66
N ILE A 69 -2.30 -0.46 6.08
CA ILE A 69 -1.32 0.02 5.10
C ILE A 69 -0.52 1.15 5.75
N SER A 70 0.81 1.01 5.71
CA SER A 70 1.75 2.01 6.24
C SER A 70 2.76 2.39 5.18
N TYR A 71 3.23 3.64 5.24
CA TYR A 71 4.18 4.20 4.30
C TYR A 71 5.41 4.71 5.06
N GLN A 72 6.60 4.26 4.65
CA GLN A 72 7.87 4.80 5.10
C GLN A 72 8.52 5.53 3.92
N TRP A 73 8.96 6.76 4.15
CA TRP A 73 9.58 7.60 3.14
C TRP A 73 11.08 7.79 3.42
N GLY A 74 11.91 7.74 2.38
CA GLY A 74 13.30 8.18 2.45
C GLY A 74 14.28 7.18 3.05
N PHE A 75 14.20 5.91 2.64
CA PHE A 75 15.28 4.95 2.88
C PHE A 75 16.38 5.05 1.81
#